data_AF-A0A3P3ZGU1-F1
#
_entry.id   AF-A0A3P3ZGU1-F1
#
_cell.length_a   1.000
_cell.length_b   1.000
_cell.length_c   1.000
_cell.angle_alpha   90.00
_cell.angle_beta   90.00
_cell.angle_gamma   90.00
#
_symmetry.space_group_name_H-M   'P 1'
#
loop_
_entity.id
_entity.type
_entity.pdbx_description
1 polymer ?
#
loop_
_entity_poly.entity_id
_entity_poly.type
_entity_poly.pdbx_seq_one_letter_code
_entity_poly.pdbx_strand_id
1 'polypeptide(L)'
;MSLAGESARRRVRRLATMGEYELADTLAQSDCAQREMALSAAAMRLEREGAQQWNALQRAKAQCLLQQQRAALQEERAHFERLICAQSERCRSREEELDRFAAAETAKLNTKPVTVPREVLLLQQQETQLRWEGSFAAAAQCRREANRLERELFGAYLSSQGSLLDHRIARRAAALLTRENIAVEKDNASVFALRAKHEWDHRRTAAQLRHVEDGMLAVQRRAHRRLQETHACDGVLSATHAKTQRGTVLEKRVYGDAYRLPSLCELYGPLLEDRPSTSPAL
;
A
#
# COMPACT_ATOMS: atom_id res chain seq x y z
N MET A 1 -71.20 -22.60 -25.93
CA MET A 1 -70.48 -21.38 -25.52
C MET A 1 -69.05 -21.77 -25.14
N SER A 2 -68.03 -21.30 -25.88
CA SER A 2 -66.63 -21.71 -25.64
C SER A 2 -66.05 -20.98 -24.43
N LEU A 3 -65.73 -21.72 -23.36
CA LEU A 3 -65.12 -21.22 -22.12
C LEU A 3 -63.60 -20.98 -22.27
N ALA A 4 -63.01 -21.17 -23.46
CA ALA A 4 -61.56 -21.17 -23.65
C ALA A 4 -60.88 -19.81 -23.43
N GLY A 5 -61.61 -18.69 -23.54
CA GLY A 5 -61.07 -17.33 -23.43
C GLY A 5 -61.20 -16.66 -22.05
N GLU A 6 -61.86 -17.29 -21.08
CA GLU A 6 -62.09 -16.70 -19.74
C GLU A 6 -61.01 -17.09 -18.74
N SER A 7 -60.65 -16.18 -17.82
CA SER A 7 -59.69 -16.50 -16.77
C SER A 7 -60.19 -17.65 -15.90
N ALA A 8 -59.28 -18.56 -15.52
CA ALA A 8 -59.52 -19.72 -14.64
C ALA A 8 -60.53 -19.45 -13.50
N ARG A 9 -60.34 -18.34 -12.76
CA ARG A 9 -61.22 -17.91 -11.66
C ARG A 9 -62.66 -17.60 -12.11
N ARG A 10 -62.84 -17.02 -13.29
CA ARG A 10 -64.17 -16.73 -13.84
C ARG A 10 -64.86 -18.00 -14.33
N ARG A 11 -64.11 -18.95 -14.90
CA ARG A 11 -64.62 -20.25 -15.31
C ARG A 11 -65.11 -21.08 -14.13
N VAL A 12 -64.31 -21.18 -13.07
CA VAL A 12 -64.71 -21.85 -11.81
C VAL A 12 -65.96 -21.21 -11.21
N ARG A 13 -66.02 -19.87 -11.14
CA ARG A 13 -67.22 -19.16 -10.66
C ARG A 13 -68.46 -19.43 -11.52
N ARG A 14 -68.30 -19.51 -12.84
CA ARG A 14 -69.40 -19.76 -13.77
C ARG A 14 -69.94 -21.19 -13.63
N LEU A 15 -69.06 -22.17 -13.49
CA LEU A 15 -69.45 -23.57 -13.24
C LEU A 15 -70.18 -23.72 -11.90
N ALA A 16 -69.69 -23.05 -10.87
CA ALA A 16 -70.37 -22.98 -9.58
C ALA A 16 -71.77 -22.34 -9.69
N THR A 17 -71.95 -21.28 -10.49
CA THR A 17 -73.28 -20.66 -10.71
C THR A 17 -74.23 -21.52 -11.55
N MET A 18 -73.70 -22.45 -12.35
CA MET A 18 -74.47 -23.39 -13.16
C MET A 18 -74.86 -24.66 -12.36
N GLY A 19 -74.38 -24.80 -11.12
CA GLY A 19 -74.62 -25.97 -10.26
C GLY A 19 -73.68 -27.15 -10.53
N GLU A 20 -72.68 -26.98 -11.40
CA GLU A 20 -71.70 -28.01 -11.78
C GLU A 20 -70.50 -28.01 -10.80
N TYR A 21 -70.78 -28.29 -9.52
CA TYR A 21 -69.78 -28.16 -8.45
C TYR A 21 -68.59 -29.12 -8.58
N GLU A 22 -68.81 -30.37 -9.01
CA GLU A 22 -67.73 -31.35 -9.20
C GLU A 22 -66.74 -30.93 -10.30
N LEU A 23 -67.26 -30.33 -11.38
CA LEU A 23 -66.45 -29.79 -12.47
C LEU A 23 -65.75 -28.49 -12.05
N ALA A 24 -66.39 -27.66 -11.23
CA ALA A 24 -65.79 -26.47 -10.66
C ALA A 24 -64.62 -26.81 -9.71
N ASP A 25 -64.76 -27.84 -8.88
CA ASP A 25 -63.74 -28.30 -7.94
C ASP A 25 -62.55 -28.95 -8.64
N THR A 26 -62.79 -29.81 -9.63
CA THR A 26 -61.70 -30.42 -10.42
C THR A 26 -60.91 -29.37 -11.21
N LEU A 27 -61.58 -28.37 -11.80
CA LEU A 27 -60.91 -27.24 -12.43
C LEU A 27 -60.13 -26.40 -11.42
N ALA A 28 -60.69 -26.10 -10.26
CA ALA A 28 -59.99 -25.36 -9.21
C ALA A 28 -58.74 -26.11 -8.71
N GLN A 29 -58.83 -27.42 -8.47
CA GLN A 29 -57.69 -28.26 -8.07
C GLN A 29 -56.62 -28.33 -9.15
N SER A 30 -57.02 -28.49 -10.42
CA SER A 30 -56.07 -28.51 -11.54
C SER A 30 -55.35 -27.17 -11.74
N ASP A 31 -56.07 -26.05 -11.61
CA ASP A 31 -55.51 -24.71 -11.69
C ASP A 31 -54.58 -24.43 -10.49
N CYS A 32 -54.91 -24.90 -9.29
CA CYS A 32 -54.04 -24.82 -8.12
C CYS A 32 -52.75 -25.63 -8.33
N ALA A 33 -52.84 -26.89 -8.75
CA ALA A 33 -51.69 -27.73 -9.01
C ALA A 33 -50.77 -27.15 -10.11
N GLN A 34 -51.33 -26.60 -11.19
CA GLN A 34 -50.55 -25.95 -12.24
C GLN A 34 -49.82 -24.70 -11.73
N ARG A 35 -50.45 -23.91 -10.86
CA ARG A 35 -49.81 -22.73 -10.25
C ARG A 35 -48.71 -23.11 -9.27
N GLU A 36 -48.92 -24.11 -8.43
CA GLU A 36 -47.89 -24.63 -7.52
C GLU A 36 -46.68 -25.17 -8.30
N MET A 37 -46.92 -25.89 -9.41
CA MET A 37 -45.85 -26.31 -10.31
C MET A 37 -45.13 -25.11 -10.97
N ALA A 38 -45.86 -24.07 -11.39
CA ALA A 38 -45.25 -22.87 -11.97
C ALA A 38 -44.42 -22.08 -10.94
N LEU A 39 -44.91 -21.94 -9.71
CA LEU A 39 -44.21 -21.28 -8.61
C LEU A 39 -42.97 -22.05 -8.16
N SER A 40 -43.07 -23.37 -8.03
CA SER A 40 -41.91 -24.22 -7.70
C SER A 40 -40.86 -24.19 -8.82
N ALA A 41 -41.29 -24.22 -10.09
CA ALA A 41 -40.37 -24.03 -11.22
C ALA A 41 -39.71 -22.65 -11.22
N ALA A 42 -40.45 -21.58 -10.88
CA ALA A 42 -39.91 -20.23 -10.75
C ALA A 42 -38.91 -20.11 -9.59
N ALA A 43 -39.20 -20.71 -8.44
CA ALA A 43 -38.30 -20.75 -7.29
C ALA A 43 -36.99 -21.49 -7.64
N MET A 44 -37.08 -22.68 -8.24
CA MET A 44 -35.88 -23.42 -8.69
C MET A 44 -35.06 -22.64 -9.72
N ARG A 45 -35.70 -21.89 -10.61
CA ARG A 45 -34.99 -21.02 -11.57
C ARG A 45 -34.24 -19.89 -10.86
N LEU A 46 -34.88 -19.20 -9.93
CA LEU A 46 -34.24 -18.14 -9.15
C LEU A 46 -33.06 -18.66 -8.32
N GLU A 47 -33.17 -19.85 -7.73
CA GLU A 47 -32.06 -20.45 -6.97
C GLU A 47 -30.87 -20.77 -7.88
N ARG A 48 -31.13 -21.35 -9.08
CA ARG A 48 -30.09 -21.66 -10.06
C ARG A 48 -29.41 -20.40 -10.59
N GLU A 49 -30.18 -19.39 -10.98
CA GLU A 49 -29.67 -18.10 -11.42
C GLU A 49 -28.87 -17.42 -10.30
N GLY A 50 -29.38 -17.47 -9.06
CA GLY A 50 -28.70 -16.93 -7.90
C GLY A 50 -27.36 -17.60 -7.62
N ALA A 51 -27.29 -18.92 -7.72
CA ALA A 51 -26.06 -19.69 -7.58
C ALA A 51 -25.06 -19.38 -8.71
N GLN A 52 -25.53 -19.25 -9.96
CA GLN A 52 -24.68 -18.86 -11.09
C GLN A 52 -24.09 -17.46 -10.92
N GLN A 53 -24.92 -16.48 -10.53
CA GLN A 53 -24.49 -15.12 -10.26
C GLN A 53 -23.51 -15.05 -9.09
N TRP A 54 -23.77 -15.79 -8.00
CA TRP A 54 -22.86 -15.87 -6.85
C TRP A 54 -21.51 -16.44 -7.25
N ASN A 55 -21.49 -17.53 -8.00
CA ASN A 55 -20.25 -18.15 -8.48
C ASN A 55 -19.47 -17.23 -9.44
N ALA A 56 -20.16 -16.51 -10.32
CA ALA A 56 -19.54 -15.52 -11.20
C ALA A 56 -18.91 -14.37 -10.40
N LEU A 57 -19.62 -13.87 -9.37
CA LEU A 57 -19.11 -12.83 -8.49
C LEU A 57 -17.87 -13.29 -7.73
N GLN A 58 -17.88 -14.50 -7.15
CA GLN A 58 -16.72 -15.03 -6.43
C GLN A 58 -15.48 -15.18 -7.33
N ARG A 59 -15.67 -15.61 -8.59
CA ARG A 59 -14.57 -15.65 -9.57
C ARG A 59 -14.06 -14.25 -9.91
N ALA A 60 -14.96 -13.29 -10.17
CA ALA A 60 -14.59 -11.91 -10.47
C ALA A 60 -13.86 -11.26 -9.29
N LYS A 61 -14.30 -11.51 -8.06
CA LYS A 61 -13.64 -11.07 -6.82
C LYS A 61 -12.22 -11.62 -6.71
N ALA A 62 -12.04 -12.92 -6.90
CA ALA A 62 -10.71 -13.55 -6.85
C ALA A 62 -9.77 -12.98 -7.93
N GLN A 63 -10.28 -12.79 -9.16
CA GLN A 63 -9.51 -12.17 -10.25
C GLN A 63 -9.14 -10.71 -9.95
N CYS A 64 -10.08 -9.93 -9.43
CA CYS A 64 -9.85 -8.53 -9.05
C CYS A 64 -8.76 -8.41 -7.99
N LEU A 65 -8.85 -9.19 -6.91
CA LEU A 65 -7.84 -9.19 -5.84
C LEU A 65 -6.47 -9.61 -6.35
N LEU A 66 -6.41 -10.63 -7.21
CA LEU A 66 -5.16 -11.11 -7.80
C LEU A 66 -4.55 -10.08 -8.76
N GLN A 67 -5.35 -9.37 -9.55
CA GLN A 67 -4.87 -8.28 -10.41
C GLN A 67 -4.32 -7.13 -9.59
N GLN A 68 -4.98 -6.76 -8.49
CA GLN A 68 -4.50 -5.71 -7.59
C GLN A 68 -3.21 -6.08 -6.89
N GLN A 69 -3.10 -7.31 -6.38
CA GLN A 69 -1.86 -7.80 -5.79
C GLN A 69 -0.72 -7.77 -6.80
N ARG A 70 -0.96 -8.19 -8.05
CA ARG A 70 0.05 -8.13 -9.11
C ARG A 70 0.46 -6.68 -9.42
N ALA A 71 -0.49 -5.77 -9.52
CA ALA A 71 -0.21 -4.36 -9.77
C ALA A 71 0.61 -3.74 -8.62
N ALA A 72 0.25 -4.02 -7.37
CA ALA A 72 0.99 -3.56 -6.20
C ALA A 72 2.43 -4.11 -6.19
N LEU A 73 2.60 -5.42 -6.40
CA LEU A 73 3.94 -6.03 -6.48
C LEU A 73 4.79 -5.47 -7.62
N GLN A 74 4.18 -5.13 -8.76
CA GLN A 74 4.89 -4.50 -9.88
C GLN A 74 5.31 -3.07 -9.53
N GLU A 75 4.44 -2.30 -8.89
CA GLU A 75 4.76 -0.94 -8.44
C GLU A 75 5.88 -0.97 -7.37
N GLU A 76 5.80 -1.88 -6.40
CA GLU A 76 6.84 -2.10 -5.38
C GLU A 76 8.19 -2.45 -6.02
N ARG A 77 8.21 -3.41 -6.96
CA ARG A 77 9.44 -3.78 -7.67
C ARG A 77 10.06 -2.60 -8.39
N ALA A 78 9.26 -1.88 -9.19
CA ALA A 78 9.75 -0.71 -9.92
C ALA A 78 10.24 0.39 -8.97
N HIS A 79 9.60 0.56 -7.81
CA HIS A 79 10.04 1.51 -6.79
C HIS A 79 11.38 1.11 -6.18
N PHE A 80 11.53 -0.15 -5.75
CA PHE A 80 12.80 -0.64 -5.18
C PHE A 80 13.94 -0.63 -6.19
N GLU A 81 13.69 -0.97 -7.46
CA GLU A 81 14.69 -0.87 -8.53
C GLU A 81 15.21 0.58 -8.65
N ARG A 82 14.30 1.57 -8.66
CA ARG A 82 14.68 2.99 -8.68
C ARG A 82 15.49 3.40 -7.45
N LEU A 83 15.09 2.95 -6.26
CA LEU A 83 15.82 3.23 -5.01
C LEU A 83 17.24 2.64 -5.04
N ILE A 84 17.39 1.40 -5.48
CA ILE A 84 18.70 0.73 -5.60
C ILE A 84 19.58 1.47 -6.60
N CYS A 85 19.04 1.84 -7.77
CA CYS A 85 19.78 2.63 -8.76
C CYS A 85 20.23 3.97 -8.16
N ALA A 86 19.31 4.73 -7.56
CA ALA A 86 19.60 6.02 -6.96
C ALA A 86 20.64 5.90 -5.84
N GLN A 87 20.54 4.88 -4.99
CA GLN A 87 21.54 4.60 -3.96
C GLN A 87 22.91 4.32 -4.57
N SER A 88 22.99 3.48 -5.59
CA SER A 88 24.26 3.14 -6.25
C SER A 88 24.93 4.36 -6.86
N GLU A 89 24.16 5.26 -7.48
CA GLU A 89 24.65 6.52 -8.04
C GLU A 89 25.15 7.48 -6.96
N ARG A 90 24.41 7.62 -5.85
CA ARG A 90 24.85 8.43 -4.71
C ARG A 90 26.13 7.87 -4.08
N CYS A 91 26.24 6.56 -3.90
CA CYS A 91 27.45 5.94 -3.36
C CYS A 91 28.66 6.22 -4.25
N ARG A 92 28.55 5.94 -5.55
CA ARG A 92 29.61 6.25 -6.53
C ARG A 92 30.01 7.72 -6.51
N SER A 93 29.03 8.62 -6.57
CA SER A 93 29.30 10.06 -6.53
C SER A 93 30.00 10.51 -5.25
N ARG A 94 29.71 9.89 -4.10
CA ARG A 94 30.34 10.23 -2.82
C ARG A 94 31.73 9.64 -2.68
N GLU A 95 31.96 8.43 -3.18
CA GLU A 95 33.29 7.83 -3.28
C GLU A 95 34.21 8.70 -4.14
N GLU A 96 33.75 9.10 -5.33
CA GLU A 96 34.50 10.03 -6.18
C GLU A 96 34.74 11.40 -5.52
N GLU A 97 33.77 11.92 -4.76
CA GLU A 97 33.94 13.18 -4.00
C GLU A 97 35.00 13.04 -2.92
N LEU A 98 35.05 11.89 -2.23
CA LEU A 98 36.05 11.59 -1.21
C LEU A 98 37.44 11.45 -1.84
N ASP A 99 37.56 10.73 -2.95
CA ASP A 99 38.83 10.52 -3.66
C ASP A 99 39.40 11.83 -4.18
N ARG A 100 38.56 12.68 -4.80
CA ARG A 100 38.96 14.01 -5.24
C ARG A 100 39.40 14.89 -4.07
N PHE A 101 38.72 14.79 -2.93
CA PHE A 101 39.11 15.54 -1.73
C PHE A 101 40.45 15.04 -1.17
N ALA A 102 40.66 13.73 -1.07
CA ALA A 102 41.90 13.14 -0.60
C ALA A 102 43.07 13.52 -1.51
N ALA A 103 42.90 13.43 -2.83
CA ALA A 103 43.92 13.84 -3.80
C ALA A 103 44.25 15.34 -3.72
N ALA A 104 43.25 16.20 -3.52
CA ALA A 104 43.48 17.63 -3.36
C ALA A 104 44.21 17.97 -2.05
N GLU A 105 43.89 17.31 -0.94
CA GLU A 105 44.58 17.52 0.34
C GLU A 105 46.01 16.98 0.33
N THR A 106 46.27 15.82 -0.29
CA THR A 106 47.64 15.30 -0.45
C THR A 106 48.48 16.22 -1.33
N ALA A 107 47.94 16.72 -2.44
CA ALA A 107 48.62 17.70 -3.29
C ALA A 107 48.98 18.98 -2.51
N LYS A 108 48.03 19.52 -1.71
CA LYS A 108 48.29 20.68 -0.85
C LYS A 108 49.40 20.44 0.16
N LEU A 109 49.49 19.23 0.74
CA LEU A 109 50.57 18.90 1.68
C LEU A 109 51.91 18.77 0.98
N ASN A 110 51.96 18.14 -0.19
CA ASN A 110 53.19 17.98 -0.97
C ASN A 110 53.77 19.32 -1.44
N THR A 111 52.92 20.32 -1.67
CA THR A 111 53.37 21.67 -2.07
C THR A 111 53.84 22.56 -0.92
N LYS A 112 53.62 22.18 0.35
CA LYS A 112 53.99 23.02 1.49
C LYS A 112 55.51 23.01 1.70
N PRO A 113 56.18 24.17 1.72
CA PRO A 113 57.61 24.22 2.00
C PRO A 113 57.88 23.73 3.41
N VAL A 114 58.91 22.89 3.57
CA VAL A 114 59.32 22.41 4.89
C VAL A 114 60.29 23.41 5.50
N THR A 115 59.88 24.08 6.57
CA THR A 115 60.73 25.00 7.33
C THR A 115 61.77 24.24 8.14
N VAL A 116 63.04 24.61 7.98
CA VAL A 116 64.13 24.07 8.80
C VAL A 116 63.99 24.62 10.23
N PRO A 117 63.99 23.75 11.26
CA PRO A 117 63.88 24.16 12.66
C PRO A 117 65.04 25.06 13.09
N ARG A 118 64.77 25.97 14.03
CA ARG A 118 65.78 26.94 14.52
C ARG A 118 66.97 26.25 15.20
N GLU A 119 66.76 25.14 15.90
CA GLU A 119 67.85 24.41 16.55
C GLU A 119 68.87 23.86 15.54
N VAL A 120 68.38 23.38 14.40
CA VAL A 120 69.22 22.91 13.29
C VAL A 120 70.06 24.06 12.72
N LEU A 121 69.43 25.22 12.48
CA LEU A 121 70.11 26.41 11.97
C LEU A 121 71.21 26.91 12.94
N LEU A 122 70.96 26.85 14.24
CA LEU A 122 71.94 27.22 15.27
C LEU A 122 73.14 26.26 15.29
N LEU A 123 72.91 24.95 15.16
CA LEU A 123 73.98 23.95 15.09
C LEU A 123 74.81 24.08 13.80
N GLN A 124 74.17 24.38 12.67
CA GLN A 124 74.86 24.69 11.41
C GLN A 124 75.71 25.98 11.54
N GLN A 125 75.21 26.99 12.25
CA GLN A 125 75.98 28.21 12.52
C GLN A 125 77.19 27.94 13.44
N GLN A 126 77.02 27.16 14.50
CA GLN A 126 78.13 26.74 15.38
C GLN A 126 79.16 25.88 14.66
N GLU A 127 78.73 24.98 13.77
CA GLU A 127 79.65 24.22 12.90
C GLU A 127 80.55 25.18 12.11
N THR A 128 79.98 26.22 11.49
CA THR A 128 80.78 27.17 10.71
C THR A 128 81.78 27.93 11.57
N GLN A 129 81.40 28.39 12.77
CA GLN A 129 82.28 29.11 13.68
C GLN A 129 83.46 28.23 14.15
N LEU A 130 83.17 27.01 14.63
CA LEU A 130 84.20 26.06 15.07
C LEU A 130 85.16 25.65 13.95
N ARG A 131 84.67 25.62 12.71
CA ARG A 131 85.49 25.36 11.53
C ARG A 131 86.44 26.52 11.22
N TRP A 132 86.00 27.76 11.41
CA TRP A 132 86.86 28.95 11.29
C TRP A 132 87.92 29.02 12.40
N GLU A 133 87.59 28.56 13.61
CA GLU A 133 88.50 28.52 14.76
C GLU A 133 89.53 27.37 14.71
N GLY A 134 89.42 26.45 13.75
CA GLY A 134 90.32 25.30 13.60
C GLY A 134 89.95 24.07 14.44
N SER A 135 88.82 24.10 15.15
CA SER A 135 88.33 23.01 16.01
C SER A 135 87.52 21.97 15.23
N PHE A 136 88.18 21.26 14.31
CA PHE A 136 87.51 20.33 13.37
C PHE A 136 86.75 19.17 14.04
N ALA A 137 87.23 18.67 15.18
CA ALA A 137 86.57 17.57 15.89
C ALA A 137 85.22 18.01 16.48
N ALA A 138 85.15 19.20 17.06
CA ALA A 138 83.93 19.78 17.60
C ALA A 138 82.95 20.16 16.47
N ALA A 139 83.45 20.74 15.37
CA ALA A 139 82.63 21.01 14.19
C ALA A 139 82.00 19.72 13.60
N ALA A 140 82.75 18.61 13.58
CA ALA A 140 82.23 17.32 13.14
C ALA A 140 81.15 16.75 14.07
N GLN A 141 81.22 17.03 15.38
CA GLN A 141 80.18 16.66 16.34
C GLN A 141 78.91 17.49 16.13
N CYS A 142 79.01 18.82 16.04
CA CYS A 142 77.88 19.71 15.75
C CYS A 142 77.16 19.32 14.46
N ARG A 143 77.90 18.95 13.41
CA ARG A 143 77.32 18.47 12.15
C ARG A 143 76.55 17.15 12.31
N ARG A 144 77.06 16.22 13.12
CA ARG A 144 76.37 14.94 13.40
C ARG A 144 75.08 15.16 14.17
N GLU A 145 75.11 16.05 15.15
CA GLU A 145 73.94 16.41 15.96
C GLU A 145 72.89 17.15 15.13
N ALA A 146 73.30 18.10 14.27
CA ALA A 146 72.41 18.77 13.32
C ALA A 146 71.70 17.77 12.41
N ASN A 147 72.45 16.87 11.77
CA ASN A 147 71.88 15.84 10.89
C ASN A 147 70.94 14.89 11.63
N ARG A 148 71.24 14.55 12.90
CA ARG A 148 70.38 13.71 13.73
C ARG A 148 69.06 14.42 14.04
N LEU A 149 69.14 15.66 14.52
CA LEU A 149 67.97 16.48 14.86
C LEU A 149 67.11 16.77 13.63
N GLU A 150 67.71 17.08 12.48
CA GLU A 150 67.01 17.21 11.21
C GLU A 150 66.16 15.97 10.94
N ARG A 151 66.76 14.77 10.94
CA ARG A 151 66.06 13.52 10.65
C ARG A 151 64.92 13.23 11.63
N GLU A 152 65.15 13.42 12.93
CA GLU A 152 64.14 13.22 13.97
C GLU A 152 62.95 14.19 13.79
N LEU A 153 63.23 15.47 13.55
CA LEU A 153 62.21 16.51 13.37
C LEU A 153 61.46 16.37 12.03
N PHE A 154 62.15 16.03 10.93
CA PHE A 154 61.51 15.72 9.65
C PHE A 154 60.60 14.49 9.78
N GLY A 155 61.04 13.43 10.48
CA GLY A 155 60.23 12.24 10.73
C GLY A 155 58.96 12.55 11.55
N ALA A 156 59.10 13.31 12.63
CA ALA A 156 57.98 13.76 13.46
C ALA A 156 57.01 14.65 12.66
N TYR A 157 57.54 15.56 11.84
CA TYR A 157 56.75 16.43 10.96
C TYR A 157 55.92 15.62 9.97
N LEU A 158 56.52 14.70 9.22
CA LEU A 158 55.80 13.85 8.26
C LEU A 158 54.73 13.00 8.93
N SER A 159 55.01 12.47 10.13
CA SER A 159 54.05 11.69 10.91
C SER A 159 52.86 12.55 11.37
N SER A 160 53.13 13.78 11.83
CA SER A 160 52.09 14.74 12.23
C SER A 160 51.25 15.21 11.04
N GLN A 161 51.85 15.34 9.86
CA GLN A 161 51.13 15.69 8.64
C GLN A 161 50.24 14.55 8.17
N GLY A 162 50.72 13.32 8.21
CA GLY A 162 49.93 12.13 7.90
C GLY A 162 48.69 12.03 8.78
N SER A 163 48.86 12.16 10.10
CA SER A 163 47.72 12.11 11.03
C SER A 163 46.71 13.25 10.82
N LEU A 164 47.18 14.46 10.47
CA LEU A 164 46.29 15.58 10.13
C LEU A 164 45.53 15.34 8.82
N LEU A 165 46.17 14.74 7.81
CA LEU A 165 45.52 14.36 6.55
C LEU A 165 44.43 13.32 6.81
N ASP A 166 44.78 12.25 7.51
CA ASP A 166 43.86 11.16 7.85
C ASP A 166 42.64 11.69 8.62
N HIS A 167 42.87 12.59 9.58
CA HIS A 167 41.78 13.22 10.33
C HIS A 167 40.86 14.07 9.46
N ARG A 168 41.41 14.81 8.47
CA ARG A 168 40.60 15.60 7.53
C ARG A 168 39.78 14.71 6.61
N ILE A 169 40.39 13.64 6.09
CA ILE A 169 39.70 12.66 5.25
C ILE A 169 38.59 11.98 6.05
N ALA A 170 38.88 11.54 7.28
CA ALA A 170 37.89 10.93 8.17
C ALA A 170 36.72 11.86 8.48
N ARG A 171 36.98 13.14 8.77
CA ARG A 171 35.93 14.16 8.96
C ARG A 171 35.08 14.34 7.70
N ARG A 172 35.70 14.34 6.52
CA ARG A 172 34.99 14.46 5.25
C ARG A 172 34.12 13.23 4.99
N ALA A 173 34.65 12.04 5.20
CA ALA A 173 33.92 10.78 5.09
C ALA A 173 32.71 10.77 6.04
N ALA A 174 32.89 11.17 7.30
CA ALA A 174 31.79 11.27 8.27
C ALA A 174 30.68 12.22 7.79
N ALA A 175 31.02 13.38 7.21
CA ALA A 175 30.03 14.31 6.66
C ALA A 175 29.30 13.75 5.42
N LEU A 176 29.94 12.89 4.63
CA LEU A 176 29.30 12.21 3.50
C LEU A 176 28.36 11.10 3.99
N LEU A 177 28.74 10.39 5.05
CA LEU A 177 27.89 9.38 5.69
C LEU A 177 26.63 10.00 6.31
N THR A 178 26.72 11.16 6.98
CA THR A 178 25.52 11.84 7.51
C THR A 178 24.56 12.24 6.38
N ARG A 179 25.08 12.71 5.24
CA ARG A 179 24.27 13.00 4.05
C ARG A 179 23.62 11.73 3.47
N GLU A 180 24.27 10.57 3.54
CA GLU A 180 23.66 9.32 3.13
C GLU A 180 22.57 8.86 4.08
N ASN A 181 22.79 8.99 5.39
CA ASN A 181 21.75 8.65 6.37
C ASN A 181 20.47 9.44 6.13
N ILE A 182 20.57 10.75 5.87
CA ILE A 182 19.42 11.60 5.52
C ILE A 182 18.74 11.13 4.22
N ALA A 183 19.51 10.70 3.23
CA ALA A 183 18.95 10.19 1.97
C ALA A 183 18.23 8.84 2.20
N VAL A 184 18.80 7.95 2.99
CA VAL A 184 18.20 6.66 3.38
C VAL A 184 16.91 6.86 4.18
N GLU A 185 16.87 7.86 5.08
CA GLU A 185 15.64 8.22 5.79
C GLU A 185 14.52 8.66 4.84
N LYS A 186 14.85 9.44 3.80
CA LYS A 186 13.89 9.82 2.75
C LYS A 186 13.44 8.63 1.91
N ASP A 187 14.36 7.74 1.56
CA ASP A 187 14.05 6.51 0.83
C ASP A 187 13.10 5.62 1.67
N ASN A 188 13.37 5.46 2.96
CA ASN A 188 12.48 4.76 3.90
C ASN A 188 11.10 5.41 3.99
N ALA A 189 11.03 6.74 4.12
CA ALA A 189 9.76 7.46 4.13
C ALA A 189 8.96 7.22 2.85
N SER A 190 9.63 7.15 1.68
CA SER A 190 8.98 6.84 0.41
C SER A 190 8.41 5.41 0.38
N VAL A 191 9.10 4.44 0.98
CA VAL A 191 8.62 3.05 1.10
C VAL A 191 7.40 2.97 2.01
N PHE A 192 7.41 3.68 3.14
CA PHE A 192 6.25 3.77 4.02
C PHE A 192 5.04 4.39 3.33
N ALA A 193 5.25 5.48 2.58
CA ALA A 193 4.19 6.12 1.81
C ALA A 193 3.60 5.18 0.74
N LEU A 194 4.45 4.41 0.05
CA LEU A 194 4.01 3.42 -0.93
C LEU A 194 3.17 2.30 -0.29
N ARG A 195 3.63 1.75 0.85
CA ARG A 195 2.88 0.73 1.60
C ARG A 195 1.54 1.24 2.09
N ALA A 196 1.50 2.45 2.64
CA ALA A 196 0.27 3.09 3.09
C ALA A 196 -0.73 3.28 1.93
N LYS A 197 -0.25 3.65 0.74
CA LYS A 197 -1.07 3.72 -0.47
C LYS A 197 -1.66 2.35 -0.82
N HIS A 198 -0.84 1.30 -0.86
CA HIS A 198 -1.31 -0.06 -1.17
C HIS A 198 -2.32 -0.59 -0.15
N GLU A 199 -2.10 -0.34 1.14
CA GLU A 199 -3.05 -0.69 2.19
C GLU A 199 -4.38 0.04 2.00
N TRP A 200 -4.34 1.33 1.68
CA TRP A 200 -5.54 2.12 1.43
C TRP A 200 -6.31 1.63 0.20
N ASP A 201 -5.61 1.35 -0.91
CA ASP A 201 -6.20 0.79 -2.13
C ASP A 201 -6.83 -0.59 -1.87
N HIS A 202 -6.18 -1.43 -1.06
CA HIS A 202 -6.72 -2.72 -0.65
C HIS A 202 -8.00 -2.55 0.18
N ARG A 203 -8.01 -1.64 1.17
CA ARG A 203 -9.20 -1.39 2.00
C ARG A 203 -10.36 -0.86 1.15
N ARG A 204 -10.08 0.06 0.25
CA ARG A 204 -11.06 0.60 -0.71
C ARG A 204 -11.68 -0.50 -1.56
N THR A 205 -10.86 -1.39 -2.10
CA THR A 205 -11.35 -2.50 -2.94
C THR A 205 -12.16 -3.48 -2.11
N ALA A 206 -11.71 -3.82 -0.91
CA ALA A 206 -12.47 -4.70 -0.02
C ALA A 206 -13.85 -4.13 0.29
N ALA A 207 -13.97 -2.81 0.53
CA ALA A 207 -15.26 -2.14 0.72
C ALA A 207 -16.14 -2.18 -0.55
N GLN A 208 -15.57 -1.95 -1.73
CA GLN A 208 -16.28 -2.06 -3.01
C GLN A 208 -16.82 -3.48 -3.24
N LEU A 209 -16.01 -4.51 -2.99
CA LEU A 209 -16.40 -5.90 -3.13
C LEU A 209 -17.53 -6.27 -2.16
N ARG A 210 -17.43 -5.85 -0.90
CA ARG A 210 -18.50 -6.04 0.10
C ARG A 210 -19.81 -5.40 -0.33
N HIS A 211 -19.76 -4.15 -0.83
CA HIS A 211 -20.94 -3.46 -1.33
C HIS A 211 -21.63 -4.23 -2.47
N VAL A 212 -20.86 -4.78 -3.41
CA VAL A 212 -21.40 -5.59 -4.52
C VAL A 212 -22.00 -6.90 -3.99
N GLU A 213 -21.33 -7.58 -3.06
CA GLU A 213 -21.84 -8.79 -2.41
C GLU A 213 -23.18 -8.54 -1.71
N ASP A 214 -23.26 -7.49 -0.89
CA ASP A 214 -24.47 -7.11 -0.15
C ASP A 214 -25.61 -6.71 -1.10
N GLY A 215 -25.30 -5.95 -2.16
CA GLY A 215 -26.27 -5.56 -3.18
C GLY A 215 -26.89 -6.76 -3.89
N MET A 216 -26.08 -7.74 -4.27
CA MET A 216 -26.56 -8.95 -4.92
C MET A 216 -27.42 -9.82 -3.98
N LEU A 217 -26.99 -10.00 -2.73
CA LEU A 217 -27.78 -10.71 -1.71
C LEU A 217 -29.14 -10.04 -1.47
N ALA A 218 -29.16 -8.70 -1.42
CA ALA A 218 -30.40 -7.95 -1.28
C ALA A 218 -31.35 -8.15 -2.47
N VAL A 219 -30.83 -8.15 -3.71
CA VAL A 219 -31.62 -8.40 -4.92
C VAL A 219 -32.21 -9.82 -4.91
N GLN A 220 -31.40 -10.84 -4.59
CA GLN A 220 -31.86 -12.23 -4.51
C GLN A 220 -32.96 -12.42 -3.46
N ARG A 221 -32.80 -11.82 -2.28
CA ARG A 221 -33.82 -11.86 -1.21
C ARG A 221 -35.11 -11.15 -1.61
N ARG A 222 -35.04 -10.00 -2.30
CA ARG A 222 -36.22 -9.31 -2.84
C ARG A 222 -36.95 -10.16 -3.88
N ALA A 223 -36.21 -10.88 -4.74
CA ALA A 223 -36.80 -11.77 -5.74
C ALA A 223 -37.53 -12.96 -5.09
N HIS A 224 -36.91 -13.61 -4.10
CA HIS A 224 -37.54 -14.69 -3.32
C HIS A 224 -38.78 -14.21 -2.58
N ARG A 225 -38.71 -13.02 -1.96
CA ARG A 225 -39.86 -12.41 -1.28
C ARG A 225 -41.03 -12.16 -2.22
N ARG A 226 -40.77 -11.63 -3.43
CA ARG A 226 -41.83 -11.40 -4.43
C ARG A 226 -42.52 -12.71 -4.83
N LEU A 227 -41.76 -13.81 -4.99
CA LEU A 227 -42.36 -15.13 -5.25
C LEU A 227 -43.24 -15.60 -4.08
N GLN A 228 -42.80 -15.43 -2.84
CA GLN A 228 -43.58 -15.77 -1.65
C GLN A 228 -44.86 -14.92 -1.51
N GLU A 229 -44.79 -13.63 -1.83
CA GLU A 229 -45.93 -12.72 -1.81
C GLU A 229 -46.95 -13.09 -2.92
N THR A 230 -46.50 -13.51 -4.10
CA THR A 230 -47.40 -14.03 -5.15
C THR A 230 -48.10 -15.34 -4.73
N HIS A 231 -47.43 -16.19 -3.94
CA HIS A 231 -48.05 -17.39 -3.36
C HIS A 231 -49.14 -17.05 -2.34
N ALA A 232 -48.95 -16.00 -1.53
CA ALA A 232 -49.88 -15.61 -0.47
C ALA A 232 -51.16 -14.90 -0.97
N CYS A 233 -51.08 -14.14 -2.07
CA CYS A 233 -52.22 -13.38 -2.62
C CYS A 233 -53.26 -14.24 -3.36
N ASP A 234 -52.94 -15.50 -3.65
CA ASP A 234 -53.79 -16.40 -4.44
C ASP A 234 -54.55 -17.44 -3.61
N GLY A 235 -54.26 -17.54 -2.31
CA GLY A 235 -55.04 -18.33 -1.35
C GLY A 235 -56.31 -17.58 -0.90
N VAL A 236 -57.45 -18.28 -0.84
CA VAL A 236 -58.79 -17.76 -0.48
C VAL A 236 -58.88 -17.17 0.95
N LEU A 237 -57.80 -17.19 1.74
CA LEU A 237 -57.73 -16.68 3.11
C LEU A 237 -57.49 -15.15 3.19
N SER A 238 -58.16 -14.38 2.33
CA SER A 238 -57.86 -12.96 2.07
C SER A 238 -58.31 -11.98 3.17
N ALA A 239 -59.21 -12.36 4.09
CA ALA A 239 -59.74 -11.41 5.08
C ALA A 239 -58.88 -11.24 6.35
N THR A 240 -58.21 -12.30 6.81
CA THR A 240 -57.35 -12.27 8.01
C THR A 240 -55.91 -11.91 7.67
N HIS A 241 -55.40 -12.35 6.51
CA HIS A 241 -54.05 -12.00 6.04
C HIS A 241 -53.88 -10.53 5.69
N ALA A 242 -54.92 -9.84 5.21
CA ALA A 242 -54.86 -8.41 4.91
C ALA A 242 -54.63 -7.54 6.17
N LYS A 243 -55.10 -7.98 7.34
CA LYS A 243 -54.91 -7.27 8.63
C LYS A 243 -53.50 -7.49 9.19
N THR A 244 -52.98 -8.72 9.15
CA THR A 244 -51.59 -9.01 9.55
C THR A 244 -50.57 -8.42 8.56
N GLN A 245 -50.88 -8.36 7.26
CA GLN A 245 -50.06 -7.64 6.29
C GLN A 245 -50.05 -6.13 6.53
N ARG A 246 -51.18 -5.49 6.89
CA ARG A 246 -51.18 -4.08 7.29
C ARG A 246 -50.37 -3.81 8.57
N GLY A 247 -50.47 -4.69 9.57
CA GLY A 247 -49.66 -4.61 10.79
C GLY A 247 -48.16 -4.71 10.51
N THR A 248 -47.75 -5.69 9.70
CA THR A 248 -46.34 -5.88 9.33
C THR A 248 -45.81 -4.83 8.34
N VAL A 249 -46.66 -4.19 7.54
CA VAL A 249 -46.30 -3.04 6.69
C VAL A 249 -46.11 -1.77 7.53
N LEU A 250 -46.90 -1.59 8.59
CA LEU A 250 -46.72 -0.51 9.56
C LEU A 250 -45.47 -0.72 10.42
N GLU A 251 -45.21 -1.94 10.91
CA GLU A 251 -43.96 -2.27 11.62
C GLU A 251 -42.70 -2.01 10.77
N LYS A 252 -42.73 -2.35 9.46
CA LYS A 252 -41.62 -2.02 8.53
C LYS A 252 -41.43 -0.52 8.31
N ARG A 253 -42.48 0.29 8.41
CA ARG A 253 -42.39 1.76 8.34
C ARG A 253 -41.86 2.37 9.64
N VAL A 254 -42.14 1.76 10.79
CA VAL A 254 -41.77 2.27 12.12
C VAL A 254 -40.36 1.81 12.54
N TYR A 255 -39.97 0.57 12.23
CA TYR A 255 -38.66 0.00 12.60
C TYR A 255 -37.64 -0.03 11.44
N GLY A 256 -38.03 0.49 10.27
CA GLY A 256 -37.25 0.38 9.04
C GLY A 256 -37.30 -1.02 8.43
N ASP A 257 -37.03 -1.12 7.13
CA ASP A 257 -36.81 -2.42 6.48
C ASP A 257 -35.72 -3.17 7.25
N ALA A 258 -35.98 -4.41 7.65
CA ALA A 258 -35.02 -5.31 8.33
C ALA A 258 -33.77 -5.66 7.49
N TYR A 259 -33.53 -4.95 6.39
CA TYR A 259 -32.45 -5.15 5.44
C TYR A 259 -31.72 -3.82 5.23
N ARG A 260 -30.97 -3.41 6.25
CA ARG A 260 -30.01 -2.30 6.15
C ARG A 260 -28.91 -2.73 5.19
N LEU A 261 -29.01 -2.29 3.94
CA LEU A 261 -27.82 -2.16 3.09
C LEU A 261 -26.93 -1.13 3.78
N PRO A 262 -25.66 -1.45 4.07
CA PRO A 262 -24.75 -0.45 4.63
C PRO A 262 -24.75 0.78 3.72
N SER A 263 -25.00 1.95 4.31
CA SER A 263 -25.00 3.18 3.52
C SER A 263 -23.60 3.40 2.91
N LEU A 264 -23.52 4.12 1.79
CA LEU A 264 -22.22 4.49 1.22
C LEU A 264 -21.36 5.24 2.25
N CYS A 265 -21.98 6.00 3.15
CA CYS A 265 -21.30 6.64 4.27
C CYS A 265 -20.74 5.64 5.29
N GLU A 266 -21.43 4.53 5.58
CA GLU A 266 -20.92 3.48 6.47
C GLU A 266 -19.75 2.70 5.86
N LEU A 267 -19.79 2.46 4.55
CA LEU A 267 -18.76 1.67 3.85
C LEU A 267 -17.53 2.50 3.48
N TYR A 268 -17.71 3.76 3.10
CA TYR A 268 -16.64 4.63 2.63
C TYR A 268 -16.29 5.75 3.60
N GLY A 269 -17.09 6.04 4.62
CA GLY A 269 -16.80 7.07 5.64
C GLY A 269 -15.43 6.90 6.27
N PRO A 270 -15.08 5.71 6.81
CA PRO A 270 -13.75 5.46 7.35
C PRO A 270 -12.62 5.63 6.32
N LEU A 271 -12.89 5.32 5.04
CA LEU A 271 -11.90 5.47 3.95
C LEU A 271 -11.68 6.93 3.54
N LEU A 272 -12.68 7.79 3.76
CA LEU A 272 -12.64 9.22 3.49
C LEU A 272 -11.96 9.98 4.64
N GLU A 273 -12.14 9.52 5.87
CA GLU A 273 -11.51 10.06 7.07
C GLU A 273 -10.03 9.66 7.18
N ASP A 274 -9.69 8.41 6.87
CA ASP A 274 -8.32 7.87 6.96
C ASP A 274 -7.45 8.11 5.72
N ARG A 275 -7.85 9.02 4.81
CA ARG A 275 -7.09 9.23 3.57
C ARG A 275 -5.67 9.68 3.93
N PRO A 276 -4.62 8.92 3.55
CA PRO A 276 -3.24 9.36 3.81
C PRO A 276 -3.05 10.70 3.10
N SER A 277 -2.70 11.71 3.89
CA SER A 277 -2.44 13.07 3.43
C SER A 277 -1.30 13.01 2.40
N THR A 278 -1.67 13.08 1.14
CA THR A 278 -0.73 13.18 -0.01
C THR A 278 -0.27 14.62 -0.21
N SER A 279 -0.41 15.48 0.80
CA SER A 279 0.15 16.82 0.74
C SER A 279 1.66 16.71 0.91
N PRO A 280 2.48 17.08 -0.10
CA PRO A 280 3.88 17.35 0.17
C PRO A 280 3.89 18.49 1.19
N ALA A 281 4.58 18.30 2.31
CA ALA A 281 4.95 19.41 3.16
C ALA A 281 5.80 20.36 2.29
N LEU A 282 5.23 21.52 1.95
CA LEU A 282 5.93 22.66 1.36
C LEU A 282 6.88 23.26 2.41
#